data_AF-A0A9D1ZXT6-F1
#
_entry.id   AF-A0A9D1ZXT6-F1
#
_cell.length_a   1.000
_cell.length_b   1.000
_cell.length_c   1.000
_cell.angle_alpha   90.00
_cell.angle_beta   90.00
_cell.angle_gamma   90.00
#
_symmetry.space_group_name_H-M   'P 1'
#
loop_
_entity.id
_entity.type
_entity.pdbx_description
1 polymer ?
#
loop_
_entity_poly.entity_id
_entity_poly.type
_entity_poly.pdbx_seq_one_letter_code
_entity_poly.pdbx_strand_id
1 'polypeptide(L)' 'MKIPSELVPRCPVCGAPVTTNLRADDKFVEDEGWHAAADNYEKFLKSCEGRKTLLLELGVGMNTPVIIKFPF' A
#
# COMPACT_ATOMS: atom_id res chain seq x y z
N MET A 1 19.25 9.12 27.52
CA MET A 1 18.02 8.31 27.67
C MET A 1 18.16 7.08 26.77
N LYS A 2 18.00 5.86 27.29
CA LYS A 2 18.00 4.62 26.49
C LYS A 2 16.64 3.96 26.61
N ILE A 3 16.09 3.48 25.50
CA ILE A 3 14.85 2.70 25.51
C ILE A 3 15.20 1.25 25.88
N PRO A 4 14.46 0.62 26.82
CA PRO A 4 14.63 -0.80 27.12
C PRO A 4 14.41 -1.69 25.89
N SER A 5 15.30 -2.66 25.66
CA SER A 5 15.29 -3.47 24.42
C SER A 5 14.12 -4.44 24.34
N GLU A 6 13.54 -4.82 25.49
CA GLU A 6 12.35 -5.64 25.62
C GLU A 6 11.08 -4.97 25.06
N LEU A 7 11.08 -3.64 24.88
CA LEU A 7 9.96 -2.90 24.30
C LEU A 7 10.00 -2.86 22.77
N VAL A 8 11.09 -3.30 22.14
CA VAL A 8 11.20 -3.32 20.68
C VAL A 8 10.41 -4.52 20.13
N PRO A 9 9.37 -4.29 19.30
CA PRO A 9 8.56 -5.38 18.80
C PRO A 9 9.36 -6.30 17.88
N ARG A 10 9.02 -7.58 17.92
CA ARG A 10 9.63 -8.64 17.10
C ARG A 10 8.56 -9.48 16.42
N CYS A 11 8.90 -10.03 15.26
CA CYS A 11 8.02 -10.92 14.52
C CYS A 11 7.76 -12.20 15.35
N PRO A 12 6.50 -12.59 15.60
CA PRO A 12 6.20 -13.78 16.38
C PRO A 12 6.58 -15.08 15.67
N VAL A 13 6.79 -15.04 14.35
CA VAL A 13 7.13 -16.22 13.52
C VAL A 13 8.64 -16.46 13.48
N CYS A 14 9.44 -15.41 13.26
CA CYS A 14 10.90 -15.56 13.04
C CYS A 14 11.78 -14.78 14.03
N GLY A 15 11.20 -13.99 14.95
CA GLY A 15 11.95 -13.21 15.95
C GLY A 15 12.71 -11.98 15.42
N ALA A 16 12.67 -11.75 14.11
CA ALA A 16 13.30 -10.59 13.48
C ALA A 16 12.66 -9.27 13.95
N PRO A 17 13.40 -8.15 13.96
CA PRO A 17 12.83 -6.82 14.20
C PRO A 17 11.73 -6.52 13.19
N VAL A 18 10.62 -5.94 13.63
CA VAL A 18 9.55 -5.46 12.74
C VAL A 18 9.71 -3.97 12.47
N THR A 19 9.07 -3.51 11.40
CA THR A 19 8.98 -2.10 11.02
C THR A 19 7.53 -1.76 10.70
N THR A 20 7.24 -0.47 10.51
CA THR A 20 5.93 -0.01 10.01
C THR A 20 5.67 -0.55 8.60
N ASN A 21 4.42 -0.90 8.31
CA ASN A 21 4.04 -1.36 6.97
C ASN A 21 3.92 -0.17 6.00
N LEU A 22 5.06 0.26 5.44
CA LEU A 22 5.17 1.34 4.46
C LEU A 22 5.83 0.80 3.20
N ARG A 23 5.33 1.21 2.02
CA ARG A 23 5.96 0.87 0.73
C ARG A 23 7.17 1.76 0.47
N ALA A 24 8.23 1.53 1.26
CA ALA A 24 9.52 2.22 1.16
C ALA A 24 10.61 1.34 0.52
N ASP A 25 10.42 0.02 0.54
CA ASP A 25 11.30 -1.00 -0.03
C ASP A 25 10.50 -2.26 -0.40
N ASP A 26 11.21 -3.33 -0.76
CA ASP A 26 10.62 -4.63 -1.17
C ASP A 26 10.08 -5.46 0.01
N LYS A 27 9.96 -4.88 1.22
CA LYS A 27 9.45 -5.56 2.43
C LYS A 27 8.05 -5.11 2.82
N PHE A 28 7.40 -4.29 2.00
CA PHE A 28 5.99 -3.95 2.17
C PHE A 28 5.15 -5.22 2.22
N VAL A 29 4.30 -5.34 3.24
CA VAL A 29 3.47 -6.53 3.43
C VAL A 29 2.13 -6.34 2.73
N GLU A 30 1.92 -7.15 1.70
CA GLU A 30 0.65 -7.32 0.98
C GLU A 30 -0.10 -8.49 1.60
N ASP A 31 -0.93 -8.21 2.60
CA ASP A 31 -1.76 -9.24 3.24
C ASP A 31 -3.02 -9.57 2.41
N GLU A 32 -3.85 -10.50 2.91
CA GLU A 32 -5.10 -10.89 2.26
C GLU A 32 -6.04 -9.69 2.04
N GLY A 33 -6.05 -8.72 2.97
CA GLY A 33 -6.85 -7.51 2.87
C GLY A 33 -6.36 -6.59 1.76
N TRP A 34 -5.04 -6.45 1.63
CA TRP A 34 -4.41 -5.72 0.53
C TRP A 34 -4.77 -6.32 -0.83
N HIS A 35 -4.64 -7.64 -0.98
CA HIS A 35 -4.98 -8.32 -2.23
C HIS A 35 -6.48 -8.21 -2.56
N ALA A 36 -7.36 -8.35 -1.57
CA ALA A 36 -8.80 -8.16 -1.78
C ALA A 36 -9.14 -6.73 -2.24
N ALA A 37 -8.46 -5.71 -1.70
CA ALA A 37 -8.64 -4.32 -2.13
C ALA A 37 -8.12 -4.09 -3.57
N ALA A 38 -6.97 -4.66 -3.92
CA ALA A 38 -6.41 -4.58 -5.27
C ALA A 38 -7.35 -5.23 -6.30
N ASP A 39 -7.88 -6.43 -6.01
CA ASP A 39 -8.85 -7.12 -6.86
C ASP A 39 -10.12 -6.29 -7.09
N ASN A 40 -10.61 -5.60 -6.06
CA ASN A 40 -11.78 -4.74 -6.16
C ASN A 40 -11.51 -3.53 -7.04
N TYR A 41 -10.32 -2.92 -6.93
CA TYR A 41 -9.89 -1.84 -7.81
C TYR A 41 -9.81 -2.29 -9.28
N GLU A 42 -9.20 -3.45 -9.55
CA GLU A 42 -9.15 -4.00 -10.91
C GLU A 42 -10.54 -4.30 -11.48
N LYS A 43 -11.45 -4.87 -10.68
CA LYS A 43 -12.84 -5.11 -11.09
C LYS A 43 -13.56 -3.81 -11.41
N PHE A 44 -13.34 -2.76 -10.62
CA PHE A 44 -13.90 -1.44 -10.89
C PHE A 44 -13.38 -0.89 -12.22
N LEU A 45 -12.07 -0.93 -12.49
CA LEU A 45 -11.49 -0.48 -13.75
C LEU A 45 -12.08 -1.20 -14.96
N LYS A 46 -12.17 -2.53 -14.91
CA LYS A 46 -12.80 -3.36 -15.96
C LYS A 46 -14.26 -2.95 -16.18
N SER A 47 -14.98 -2.62 -15.10
CA SER A 47 -16.38 -2.18 -15.20
C SER A 47 -16.52 -0.79 -15.84
N CYS A 48 -15.47 0.03 -15.85
CA CYS A 48 -15.47 1.37 -16.42
C CYS A 48 -15.13 1.41 -17.92
N GLU A 49 -14.64 0.31 -18.50
CA GLU A 49 -14.27 0.23 -19.91
C GLU A 49 -15.44 0.61 -20.84
N GLY A 50 -15.17 1.49 -21.79
CA GLY A 50 -16.16 1.98 -22.76
C GLY A 50 -17.24 2.90 -22.18
N ARG A 51 -17.17 3.27 -20.89
CA ARG A 51 -18.13 4.17 -20.22
C ARG A 51 -17.56 5.58 -20.08
N LYS A 52 -18.44 6.58 -20.02
CA LYS A 52 -18.07 7.94 -19.62
C LYS A 52 -17.76 7.95 -18.13
N THR A 53 -16.47 7.87 -17.79
CA THR A 53 -15.97 7.78 -16.41
C THR A 53 -15.15 9.02 -16.08
N LEU A 54 -15.40 9.63 -14.91
CA LEU A 54 -14.55 10.68 -14.35
C LEU A 54 -13.59 10.06 -13.33
N LEU A 55 -12.28 10.14 -13.60
CA LEU A 55 -11.24 9.86 -12.63
C LEU A 55 -10.82 11.18 -11.98
N LEU A 56 -11.14 11.37 -10.71
CA LEU A 56 -10.91 12.62 -9.99
C LEU A 56 -9.63 12.52 -9.13
N GLU A 57 -8.58 13.22 -9.54
CA GLU A 57 -7.32 13.34 -8.79
C GLU A 57 -7.37 14.54 -7.83
N LEU A 58 -7.22 14.31 -6.52
CA LEU A 58 -7.23 15.35 -5.48
C LEU A 58 -5.96 15.29 -4.64
N GLY A 59 -5.16 16.37 -4.66
CA GLY A 59 -3.98 16.49 -3.80
C GLY A 59 -2.82 15.54 -4.12
N VAL A 60 -2.79 14.94 -5.32
CA VAL A 60 -1.74 14.01 -5.73
C VAL A 60 -0.57 14.75 -6.40
N GLY A 61 0.58 14.74 -5.74
CA GLY A 61 1.82 15.34 -6.20
C GLY A 61 2.75 14.37 -6.95
N MET A 62 4.05 14.68 -6.95
CA MET A 62 5.09 13.95 -7.69
C MET A 62 5.94 13.01 -6.83
N ASN A 63 5.59 12.77 -5.56
CA ASN A 63 6.36 11.90 -4.67
C ASN A 63 6.32 10.42 -5.10
N THR A 64 5.16 9.96 -5.57
CA THR A 64 4.92 8.57 -5.99
C THR A 64 3.97 8.52 -7.21
N PRO A 65 4.37 9.11 -8.34
CA PRO A 65 3.45 9.37 -9.46
C PRO A 65 2.94 8.08 -10.13
N VAL A 66 3.65 6.97 -9.95
CA VAL A 66 3.27 5.64 -10.46
C VAL A 66 2.05 5.02 -9.75
N ILE A 67 1.60 5.57 -8.62
CA ILE A 67 0.45 5.01 -7.88
C ILE A 67 -0.89 5.51 -8.45
N ILE A 68 -1.00 6.80 -8.81
CA ILE A 68 -2.26 7.41 -9.28
C ILE A 68 -2.03 8.24 -10.55
N LYS A 69 -1.07 9.18 -10.51
CA LYS A 69 -0.93 10.21 -11.56
C LYS A 69 -0.66 9.67 -12.96
N PHE A 70 0.23 8.69 -13.10
CA PHE A 70 0.55 8.11 -14.41
C PHE A 70 -0.45 7.02 -14.86
N PRO A 71 -1.02 6.19 -13.96
CA PRO A 71 -2.03 5.20 -14.35
C PRO A 71 -3.43 5.74 -14.67
N PHE A 72 -3.81 6.91 -14.13
CA PHE A 72 -5.07 7.59 -14.48
C PHE A 72 -5.03 8.12 -15.90
#